data_AF-A0AAW6NIG8-F1
#
_entry.id   AF-A0AAW6NIG8-F1
#
_cell.length_a   1.000
_cell.length_b   1.000
_cell.length_c   1.000
_cell.angle_alpha   90.00
_cell.angle_beta   90.00
_cell.angle_gamma   90.00
#
_symmetry.space_group_name_H-M   'P 1'
#
loop_
_entity.id
_entity.type
_entity.pdbx_description
1 polymer ?
#
loop_
_entity_poly.entity_id
_entity_poly.type
_entity_poly.pdbx_seq_one_letter_code
_entity_poly.pdbx_strand_id
1 'polypeptide(L)'
;MKNQRGFTLLEIILALVIFASCAMMVVSTIPSRSGADIFGQQLKALVDYGSDRAVMDGNIVGLVIATDKYQLVTIADENGERHWVPLSAGRITTKG
;
A
#
# COMPACT_ATOMS: atom_id res chain seq x y z
N MET A 1 -4.67 -6.51 62.21
CA MET A 1 -5.73 -6.55 61.18
C MET A 1 -5.19 -5.83 59.95
N LYS A 2 -5.07 -6.51 58.80
CA LYS A 2 -4.51 -5.94 57.56
C LYS A 2 -5.51 -4.95 56.96
N ASN A 3 -5.15 -3.67 56.87
CA ASN A 3 -5.95 -2.65 56.20
C ASN A 3 -5.89 -2.87 54.68
N GLN A 4 -6.75 -3.72 54.14
CA GLN A 4 -7.04 -3.76 52.71
C GLN A 4 -7.83 -2.50 52.36
N ARG A 5 -7.11 -1.45 51.94
CA ARG A 5 -7.71 -0.29 51.28
C ARG A 5 -8.19 -0.78 49.91
N GLY A 6 -9.50 -0.88 49.72
CA GLY A 6 -10.09 -1.16 48.41
C GLY A 6 -9.75 -0.04 47.42
N PHE A 7 -9.81 -0.36 46.12
CA PHE A 7 -9.62 0.62 45.05
C PHE A 7 -10.63 1.75 45.20
N THR A 8 -10.14 2.98 45.22
CA THR A 8 -11.00 4.16 45.17
C THR A 8 -11.52 4.36 43.74
N LEU A 9 -12.72 4.92 43.62
CA LEU A 9 -13.32 5.24 42.32
C LEU A 9 -12.42 6.19 41.50
N LEU A 10 -11.69 7.07 42.20
CA LEU A 10 -10.73 7.99 41.60
C LEU A 10 -9.56 7.24 40.93
N GLU A 11 -8.99 6.23 41.58
CA GLU A 11 -7.90 5.43 41.00
C GLU A 11 -8.34 4.71 39.72
N ILE A 12 -9.58 4.22 39.67
CA ILE A 12 -10.11 3.54 38.48
C ILE A 12 -10.28 4.54 37.33
N ILE A 13 -10.84 5.74 37.59
CA ILE A 13 -10.97 6.77 36.56
C ILE A 13 -9.60 7.24 36.08
N LEU A 14 -8.65 7.45 37.00
CA LEU A 14 -7.29 7.86 36.66
C LEU A 14 -6.61 6.81 35.76
N ALA A 15 -6.73 5.52 36.10
CA ALA A 15 -6.19 4.44 35.29
C ALA A 15 -6.81 4.41 33.88
N LEU A 16 -8.14 4.60 33.77
CA LEU A 16 -8.83 4.65 32.49
C LEU A 16 -8.40 5.84 31.63
N VAL A 17 -8.23 7.02 32.23
CA VAL A 17 -7.78 8.23 31.52
C VAL A 17 -6.35 8.06 31.00
N ILE A 18 -5.45 7.50 31.81
CA ILE A 18 -4.07 7.20 31.39
C ILE A 18 -4.09 6.17 30.26
N PHE A 19 -4.90 5.12 30.36
CA PHE A 19 -4.98 4.10 29.31
C PHE A 19 -5.52 4.68 27.99
N ALA A 20 -6.55 5.52 28.06
CA ALA A 20 -7.12 6.20 26.90
C ALA A 20 -6.13 7.18 26.24
N SER A 21 -5.36 7.92 27.03
CA SER A 21 -4.35 8.86 26.50
C SER A 21 -3.19 8.11 25.82
N CYS A 22 -2.72 7.02 26.42
CA CYS A 22 -1.74 6.14 25.80
C CYS A 22 -2.27 5.51 24.50
N ALA A 23 -3.53 5.09 24.46
CA ALA A 23 -4.14 4.51 23.26
C ALA A 23 -4.22 5.51 22.10
N MET A 24 -4.61 6.77 22.35
CA MET A 24 -4.68 7.80 21.30
C MET A 24 -3.31 8.14 20.69
N MET A 25 -2.27 8.19 21.51
CA MET A 25 -0.89 8.41 21.04
C MET A 25 -0.41 7.28 20.13
N VAL A 26 -0.79 6.03 20.42
CA VAL A 26 -0.44 4.89 19.55
C VAL A 26 -1.22 4.95 18.24
N VAL A 27 -2.53 5.24 18.29
CA VAL A 27 -3.38 5.31 17.09
C VAL A 27 -2.90 6.36 16.09
N SER A 28 -2.38 7.51 16.54
CA SER A 28 -1.84 8.53 15.63
C SER A 28 -0.51 8.14 14.97
N THR A 29 0.20 7.15 15.50
CA THR A 29 1.42 6.57 14.89
C THR A 29 1.12 5.41 13.95
N ILE A 30 -0.12 4.90 13.93
CA ILE A 30 -0.53 3.92 12.93
C ILE A 30 -0.70 4.68 11.61
N PRO A 31 0.06 4.34 10.55
CA PRO A 31 -0.14 4.98 9.26
C PRO A 31 -1.60 4.81 8.85
N SER A 32 -2.28 5.94 8.60
CA SER A 32 -3.63 5.94 8.06
C SER A 32 -3.59 5.24 6.71
N ARG A 33 -3.85 3.94 6.71
CA ARG A 33 -4.04 3.13 5.51
C ARG A 33 -5.39 3.47 4.90
N SER A 34 -5.54 4.71 4.43
CA SER A 34 -6.65 5.08 3.56
C SER A 34 -6.52 4.23 2.29
N GLY A 35 -7.63 3.76 1.74
CA GLY A 35 -7.59 2.95 0.50
C GLY A 35 -6.84 3.65 -0.63
N ALA A 36 -6.91 4.99 -0.69
CA ALA A 36 -6.19 5.80 -1.66
C ALA A 36 -4.66 5.78 -1.45
N ASP A 37 -4.19 5.78 -0.20
CA ASP A 37 -2.76 5.70 0.11
C ASP A 37 -2.19 4.32 -0.25
N ILE A 38 -2.91 3.25 0.08
CA ILE A 38 -2.55 1.88 -0.32
C ILE A 38 -2.48 1.77 -1.85
N PHE A 39 -3.50 2.28 -2.55
CA PHE A 39 -3.53 2.28 -4.02
C PHE A 39 -2.37 3.09 -4.59
N GLY A 40 -2.10 4.28 -4.05
CA GLY A 40 -0.98 5.13 -4.47
C GLY A 40 0.37 4.43 -4.32
N GLN A 41 0.58 3.74 -3.20
CA GLN A 41 1.80 2.95 -2.97
C GLN A 41 1.91 1.75 -3.92
N GLN A 42 0.80 1.03 -4.16
CA GLN A 42 0.78 -0.09 -5.10
C GLN A 42 1.05 0.35 -6.55
N LEU A 43 0.41 1.43 -7.00
CA LEU A 43 0.63 1.99 -8.33
C LEU A 43 2.05 2.51 -8.49
N LYS A 44 2.59 3.19 -7.46
CA LYS A 44 3.99 3.63 -7.47
C LYS A 44 4.95 2.44 -7.65
N ALA A 45 4.79 1.39 -6.85
CA ALA A 45 5.63 0.20 -6.95
C ALA A 45 5.54 -0.45 -8.35
N LEU A 46 4.35 -0.44 -8.96
CA LEU A 46 4.17 -0.93 -10.32
C LEU A 46 4.90 -0.08 -11.37
N VAL A 47 4.79 1.25 -11.28
CA VAL A 47 5.44 2.18 -12.21
C VAL A 47 6.97 2.12 -12.06
N ASP A 48 7.47 2.04 -10.83
CA ASP A 48 8.90 1.87 -10.56
C ASP A 48 9.39 0.55 -11.19
N TYR A 49 8.65 -0.55 -11.01
CA TYR A 49 8.97 -1.83 -11.66
C TYR A 49 8.97 -1.75 -13.20
N GLY A 50 7.97 -1.11 -13.80
CA GLY A 50 7.90 -0.92 -15.25
C GLY A 50 9.07 -0.10 -15.79
N SER A 51 9.51 0.91 -15.02
CA SER A 51 10.65 1.76 -15.36
C SER A 51 11.95 0.96 -15.33
N ASP A 52 12.19 0.20 -14.26
CA ASP A 52 13.36 -0.68 -14.17
C ASP A 52 13.36 -1.70 -15.31
N ARG A 53 12.19 -2.27 -15.63
CA ARG A 53 12.07 -3.24 -16.72
C ARG A 53 12.34 -2.61 -18.09
N ALA A 54 11.89 -1.39 -18.34
CA ALA A 54 12.17 -0.68 -19.58
C ALA A 54 13.68 -0.44 -19.77
N VAL A 55 14.38 -0.10 -18.69
CA VAL A 55 15.84 0.07 -18.70
C VAL A 55 16.55 -1.26 -18.93
N MET A 56 16.13 -2.32 -18.24
CA MET A 56 16.79 -3.64 -18.31
C MET A 56 16.60 -4.33 -19.66
N ASP A 57 15.39 -4.25 -20.23
CA ASP A 57 15.07 -4.92 -21.50
C ASP A 57 15.41 -4.06 -22.73
N GLY A 58 15.67 -2.76 -22.53
CA GLY A 58 15.84 -1.80 -23.63
C GLY A 58 14.56 -1.57 -24.45
N ASN A 59 13.42 -2.07 -23.98
CA ASN A 59 12.12 -1.97 -24.63
C ASN A 59 11.23 -0.92 -23.95
N ILE A 60 10.33 -0.33 -24.72
CA ILE A 60 9.37 0.62 -24.19
C ILE A 60 8.33 -0.15 -23.35
N VAL A 61 8.13 0.31 -22.12
CA VAL A 61 7.05 -0.12 -21.24
C VAL A 61 6.07 1.04 -21.09
N GLY A 62 4.79 0.77 -21.31
CA GLY A 62 3.68 1.71 -21.14
C GLY A 62 2.78 1.30 -19.98
N LEU A 63 1.96 2.24 -19.51
CA LEU A 63 0.90 2.02 -18.53
C LEU A 63 -0.44 2.41 -19.16
N VAL A 64 -1.37 1.46 -19.23
CA VAL A 64 -2.76 1.71 -19.62
C VAL A 64 -3.57 1.89 -18.34
N ILE A 65 -4.31 2.99 -18.25
CA ILE A 65 -5.24 3.27 -17.15
C ILE A 65 -6.65 3.38 -17.73
N ALA A 66 -7.55 2.56 -17.24
CA ALA A 66 -8.98 2.63 -17.49
C ALA A 66 -9.72 2.95 -16.18
N THR A 67 -11.04 3.14 -16.26
CA THR A 67 -11.86 3.59 -15.13
C THR A 67 -11.87 2.60 -13.96
N ASP A 68 -11.65 1.32 -14.24
CA ASP A 68 -11.75 0.20 -13.30
C ASP A 68 -10.46 -0.62 -13.18
N LYS A 69 -9.44 -0.34 -14.00
CA LYS A 69 -8.24 -1.18 -14.11
C LYS A 69 -7.03 -0.43 -14.61
N TYR A 70 -5.85 -0.93 -14.25
CA TYR A 70 -4.58 -0.48 -14.81
C TYR A 70 -3.75 -1.69 -15.25
N GLN A 71 -2.87 -1.51 -16.24
CA GLN A 71 -2.01 -2.58 -16.73
C GLN A 71 -0.72 -2.06 -17.37
N LEU A 72 0.41 -2.68 -17.05
CA LEU A 72 1.65 -2.47 -17.79
C LEU A 72 1.63 -3.23 -19.12
N VAL A 73 2.10 -2.56 -20.16
CA VAL A 73 2.20 -3.08 -21.52
C VAL A 73 3.61 -2.88 -22.05
N THR A 74 4.03 -3.70 -23.00
CA THR A 74 5.28 -3.50 -23.74
C THR A 74 5.01 -3.61 -25.24
N ILE A 75 5.93 -3.13 -26.05
CA ILE A 75 5.82 -3.22 -27.50
C ILE A 75 6.40 -4.56 -27.93
N ALA A 76 5.57 -5.39 -28.56
CA ALA A 76 6.03 -6.55 -29.30
C ALA A 76 5.97 -6.26 -30.80
N ASP A 77 6.96 -6.76 -31.53
CA ASP A 77 6.96 -6.78 -32.98
C ASP A 77 6.46 -8.15 -33.42
N GLU A 78 5.23 -8.21 -33.92
CA GLU A 78 4.68 -9.39 -34.57
C GLU A 78 4.51 -9.07 -36.05
N ASN A 79 5.25 -9.80 -36.90
CA ASN A 79 5.21 -9.66 -38.35
C ASN A 79 5.49 -8.24 -38.89
N GLY A 80 6.35 -7.45 -38.23
CA GLY A 80 6.73 -6.11 -38.65
C GLY A 80 5.75 -5.00 -38.25
N GLU A 81 4.68 -5.35 -37.54
CA GLU A 81 3.79 -4.39 -36.89
C GLU A 81 4.04 -4.37 -35.38
N ARG A 82 4.19 -3.15 -34.85
CA ARG A 82 4.39 -2.93 -33.42
C ARG A 82 3.04 -2.83 -32.72
N HIS A 83 2.76 -3.79 -31.85
CA HIS A 83 1.53 -3.84 -31.08
C HIS A 83 1.82 -3.77 -29.58
N TRP A 84 0.94 -3.11 -28.84
CA TRP A 84 1.00 -3.10 -27.39
C TRP A 84 0.49 -4.43 -26.85
N VAL A 85 1.36 -5.16 -26.15
CA VAL A 85 1.01 -6.43 -25.53
C VAL A 85 1.13 -6.31 -24.01
N PRO A 86 0.30 -7.03 -23.24
CA PRO A 86 0.45 -7.16 -21.79
C PRO A 86 1.87 -7.52 -21.37
N LEU A 87 2.45 -6.75 -20.45
CA LEU A 87 3.74 -7.09 -19.86
C LEU A 87 3.52 -8.25 -18.87
N SER A 88 3.94 -9.45 -19.24
CA SER A 88 3.88 -10.63 -18.36
C SER A 88 5.23 -10.84 -17.68
N ALA A 89 5.28 -10.58 -16.37
CA ALA A 89 6.50 -10.60 -15.57
C ALA A 89 6.50 -11.77 -14.57
N GLY A 90 6.15 -12.97 -15.02
CA GLY A 90 6.14 -14.19 -14.21
C GLY A 90 5.23 -14.08 -12.98
N ARG A 91 5.83 -13.87 -11.78
CA ARG A 91 5.10 -13.75 -10.50
C ARG A 91 4.69 -12.31 -10.14
N ILE A 92 5.13 -11.31 -10.90
CA ILE A 92 4.80 -9.92 -10.63
C ILE A 92 3.45 -9.60 -11.28
N THR A 93 2.50 -9.15 -10.45
CA THR A 93 1.19 -8.71 -10.93
C THR A 93 1.35 -7.35 -11.61
N THR A 94 1.17 -7.33 -12.92
CA THR A 94 1.29 -6.12 -13.76
C THR A 94 -0.04 -5.42 -14.04
N LYS A 95 -1.10 -5.85 -13.34
CA LYS A 95 -2.48 -5.39 -13.51
C LYS A 95 -3.19 -5.24 -12.17
N GLY A 96 -4.14 -4.33 -12.07
CA GLY A 96 -5.01 -4.23 -10.89
C GLY A 96 -6.19 -3.33 -11.14
#